data_AF-A0A286QVD8-F1
#
_entry.id   AF-A0A286QVD8-F1
#
_cell.length_a   1.000
_cell.length_b   1.000
_cell.length_c   1.000
_cell.angle_alpha   90.00
_cell.angle_beta   90.00
_cell.angle_gamma   90.00
#
_symmetry.space_group_name_H-M   'P 1'
#
loop_
_entity.id
_entity.type
_entity.pdbx_description
1 polymer ?
#
loop_
_entity_poly.entity_id
_entity_poly.type
_entity_poly.pdbx_seq_one_letter_code
_entity_poly.pdbx_strand_id
1 'polypeptide(L)'
;MKVWQCVIFLAALTLHLAHFQSGRIRAALDAYNQKDDGECYFKFVSDLPGSLLQEEEESPSVNFLIKETECRKSEDVDLERCEYKKDGEVKACALYLEKEEVECVSLSENSRPKRASENGKCNLLCLVKKKLRAVGNVIKTVVGKIA
;
A
#
# COMPACT_ATOMS: atom_id res chain seq x y z
N MET A 1 35.32 -22.46 -0.97
CA MET A 1 33.84 -22.47 -0.89
C MET A 1 33.30 -22.60 -2.31
N LYS A 2 32.35 -23.51 -2.55
CA LYS A 2 31.83 -23.76 -3.91
C LYS A 2 30.77 -22.70 -4.25
N VAL A 3 30.83 -22.11 -5.44
CA VAL A 3 29.92 -21.04 -5.91
C VAL A 3 28.44 -21.38 -5.67
N TRP A 4 28.05 -22.64 -5.82
CA TRP A 4 26.68 -23.11 -5.57
C TRP A 4 26.23 -22.98 -4.11
N GLN A 5 27.13 -23.13 -3.14
CA GLN A 5 26.82 -22.88 -1.73
C GLN A 5 26.48 -21.41 -1.49
N CYS A 6 27.22 -20.48 -2.10
CA CYS A 6 26.93 -19.05 -2.01
C CYS A 6 25.55 -18.72 -2.60
N VAL A 7 25.18 -19.32 -3.73
CA VAL A 7 23.85 -19.14 -4.34
C VAL A 7 22.73 -19.64 -3.42
N ILE A 8 22.90 -20.82 -2.80
CA ILE A 8 21.93 -21.36 -1.84
C ILE A 8 21.79 -20.45 -0.62
N PHE A 9 22.91 -19.96 -0.06
CA PHE A 9 22.88 -19.06 1.09
C PHE A 9 22.20 -17.73 0.77
N LEU A 10 22.50 -17.13 -0.38
CA LEU A 10 21.86 -15.89 -0.81
C LEU A 10 20.36 -16.09 -1.04
N ALA A 11 19.96 -17.19 -1.68
CA ALA A 11 18.55 -17.52 -1.89
C ALA A 11 17.80 -17.70 -0.56
N ALA A 12 18.38 -18.46 0.39
CA ALA A 12 17.80 -18.65 1.71
C ALA A 12 17.66 -17.33 2.48
N LEU A 13 18.67 -16.45 2.40
CA LEU A 13 18.63 -15.14 3.03
C LEU A 13 17.53 -14.25 2.43
N THR A 14 17.40 -14.22 1.10
CA THR A 14 16.34 -13.45 0.43
C THR A 14 14.94 -13.96 0.79
N LEU A 15 14.76 -15.29 0.89
CA LEU A 15 13.49 -15.90 1.27
C LEU A 15 13.12 -15.59 2.72
N HIS A 16 14.11 -15.61 3.62
CA HIS A 16 13.91 -15.28 5.03
C HIS A 16 13.48 -13.81 5.21
N LEU A 17 14.14 -12.89 4.50
CA LEU A 17 13.79 -11.47 4.51
C LEU A 17 12.37 -11.22 3.96
N ALA A 18 12.00 -11.88 2.85
CA ALA A 18 10.66 -11.76 2.27
C ALA A 18 9.57 -12.28 3.22
N HIS A 19 9.80 -13.43 3.88
CA HIS A 19 8.86 -13.98 4.85
C HIS A 19 8.69 -13.06 6.06
N PHE A 20 9.79 -12.48 6.56
CA PHE A 20 9.76 -11.54 7.68
C PHE A 20 8.96 -10.27 7.33
N GLN A 21 9.16 -9.70 6.14
CA GLN A 21 8.38 -8.54 5.68
C GLN A 21 6.88 -8.88 5.54
N SER A 22 6.56 -10.02 4.93
CA SER A 22 5.17 -10.48 4.78
C SER A 22 4.47 -10.66 6.14
N GLY A 23 5.16 -11.22 7.14
CA GLY A 23 4.63 -11.36 8.50
C GLY A 23 4.32 -10.03 9.17
N ARG A 24 5.18 -9.02 8.98
CA ARG A 24 4.97 -7.67 9.53
C ARG A 24 3.81 -6.93 8.87
N ILE A 25 3.69 -7.03 7.54
CA ILE A 25 2.55 -6.46 6.80
C ILE A 25 1.24 -7.09 7.28
N ARG A 26 1.22 -8.41 7.48
CA ARG A 26 0.04 -9.12 7.99
C ARG A 26 -0.37 -8.62 9.37
N ALA A 27 0.57 -8.55 10.32
CA ALA A 27 0.28 -8.04 11.66
C ALA A 27 -0.21 -6.59 11.64
N ALA A 28 0.39 -5.73 10.81
CA ALA A 28 -0.04 -4.35 10.62
C ALA A 28 -1.46 -4.25 10.04
N LEU A 29 -1.79 -5.09 9.06
CA LEU A 29 -3.12 -5.17 8.47
C LEU A 29 -4.17 -5.68 9.46
N ASP A 30 -3.84 -6.69 10.27
CA ASP A 30 -4.71 -7.20 11.32
C ASP A 30 -5.01 -6.10 12.34
N ALA A 31 -4.00 -5.35 12.77
CA ALA A 31 -4.16 -4.20 13.67
C ALA A 31 -4.98 -3.06 13.03
N TYR A 32 -4.81 -2.82 11.72
CA TYR A 32 -5.62 -1.86 10.97
C TYR A 32 -7.10 -2.27 10.97
N ASN A 33 -7.38 -3.55 10.67
CA ASN A 33 -8.74 -4.08 10.61
C ASN A 33 -9.45 -4.16 11.97
N GLN A 34 -8.70 -4.22 13.08
CA GLN A 34 -9.25 -4.17 14.44
C GLN A 34 -9.74 -2.78 14.87
N LYS A 35 -9.34 -1.70 14.17
CA LYS A 35 -9.86 -0.36 14.43
C LYS A 35 -11.36 -0.31 14.10
N ASP A 36 -12.14 0.47 14.85
CA ASP A 36 -13.59 0.59 14.67
C ASP A 36 -13.99 1.64 13.59
N ASP A 37 -13.13 1.85 12.60
CA ASP A 37 -13.22 2.93 11.62
C ASP A 37 -13.76 2.47 10.24
N GLY A 38 -14.61 1.44 10.22
CA GLY A 38 -15.28 0.99 9.00
C GLY A 38 -16.06 -0.32 9.16
N GLU A 39 -16.98 -0.58 8.23
CA GLU A 39 -17.89 -1.74 8.28
C GLU A 39 -17.29 -3.02 7.69
N CYS A 40 -16.36 -2.87 6.75
CA CYS A 40 -15.78 -3.97 5.98
C CYS A 40 -14.30 -4.18 6.33
N TYR A 41 -13.81 -5.39 6.10
CA TYR A 41 -12.39 -5.70 6.19
C TYR A 41 -11.62 -5.23 4.97
N PHE A 42 -10.33 -4.96 5.16
CA PHE A 42 -9.36 -4.73 4.09
C PHE A 42 -8.41 -5.91 3.93
N LYS A 43 -8.02 -6.21 2.69
CA LYS A 43 -7.04 -7.25 2.35
C LYS A 43 -5.85 -6.66 1.60
N PHE A 44 -4.65 -7.20 1.85
CA PHE A 44 -3.44 -6.86 1.12
C PHE A 44 -3.62 -7.06 -0.39
N VAL A 45 -3.03 -6.19 -1.21
CA VAL A 45 -3.07 -6.27 -2.68
C VAL A 45 -1.67 -6.48 -3.23
N SER A 46 -0.74 -5.58 -2.92
CA SER A 46 0.62 -5.63 -3.43
C SER A 46 1.55 -4.72 -2.63
N ASP A 47 2.85 -4.99 -2.71
CA ASP A 47 3.87 -4.06 -2.26
C ASP A 47 3.87 -2.79 -3.12
N LEU A 48 4.25 -1.67 -2.51
CA LEU A 48 4.54 -0.40 -3.18
C LEU A 48 6.04 -0.14 -3.11
N PRO A 49 6.68 0.28 -4.23
CA PRO A 49 8.08 0.66 -4.18
C PRO A 49 8.30 1.83 -3.21
N GLY A 50 9.29 1.69 -2.32
CA GLY A 50 9.61 2.64 -1.24
C GLY A 50 9.73 4.10 -1.68
N SER A 51 10.17 4.32 -2.92
CA SER A 51 10.39 5.64 -3.52
C SER A 51 9.12 6.46 -3.79
N LEU A 52 7.92 5.90 -3.61
CA LEU A 52 6.67 6.63 -3.81
C LEU A 52 6.18 7.38 -2.57
N LEU A 53 6.62 6.99 -1.37
CA LEU A 53 6.20 7.59 -0.10
C LEU A 53 7.35 8.17 0.73
N GLN A 54 8.62 7.83 0.45
CA GLN A 54 9.75 8.39 1.18
C GLN A 54 10.07 9.83 0.77
N GLU A 55 9.99 10.76 1.73
CA GLU A 55 10.88 11.91 1.78
C GLU A 55 12.25 11.44 2.32
N GLU A 56 13.35 12.02 1.84
CA GLU A 56 14.74 11.53 2.09
C GLU A 56 15.17 11.48 3.57
N GLU A 57 14.34 11.99 4.50
CA GLU A 57 14.58 12.00 5.95
C GLU A 57 13.66 11.07 6.77
N GLU A 58 12.75 10.32 6.13
CA GLU A 58 11.77 9.51 6.86
C GLU A 58 12.31 8.12 7.24
N SER A 59 12.00 7.68 8.47
CA SER A 59 12.39 6.37 9.02
C SER A 59 12.03 5.22 8.08
N PRO A 60 12.83 4.13 8.04
CA PRO A 60 12.61 3.04 7.10
C PRO A 60 11.18 2.48 7.22
N SER A 61 10.46 2.53 6.11
CA SER A 61 9.06 2.12 6.02
C SER A 61 8.86 1.07 4.91
N VAL A 62 7.90 0.17 5.14
CA VAL A 62 7.41 -0.78 4.13
C VAL A 62 6.08 -0.26 3.62
N ASN A 63 6.00 -0.05 2.31
CA ASN A 63 4.81 0.51 1.67
C ASN A 63 4.03 -0.59 0.96
N PHE A 64 2.70 -0.57 1.09
CA PHE A 64 1.84 -1.60 0.50
C PHE A 64 0.42 -1.06 0.23
N LEU A 65 -0.30 -1.75 -0.65
CA LEU A 65 -1.69 -1.47 -0.96
C LEU A 65 -2.62 -2.44 -0.23
N ILE A 66 -3.74 -1.91 0.23
CA ILE A 66 -4.86 -2.69 0.74
C ILE A 66 -6.13 -2.30 -0.01
N LYS A 67 -7.07 -3.24 -0.12
CA LYS A 67 -8.37 -3.00 -0.76
C LYS A 67 -9.51 -3.54 0.11
N GLU A 68 -10.61 -2.79 0.15
CA GLU A 68 -11.84 -3.17 0.83
C GLU A 68 -12.40 -4.49 0.28
N THR A 69 -12.94 -5.31 1.16
CA THR A 69 -13.55 -6.61 0.86
C THR A 69 -15.07 -6.55 1.02
N GLU A 70 -15.76 -7.58 0.55
CA GLU A 70 -17.20 -7.75 0.78
C GLU A 70 -17.52 -8.24 2.21
N CYS A 71 -16.49 -8.70 2.96
CA CYS A 71 -16.65 -9.22 4.31
C CYS A 71 -16.81 -8.11 5.34
N ARG A 72 -17.84 -8.23 6.17
CA ARG A 72 -18.13 -7.28 7.25
C ARG A 72 -17.42 -7.65 8.54
N LYS A 73 -17.01 -6.65 9.32
CA LYS A 73 -16.38 -6.85 10.63
C LYS A 73 -17.32 -7.45 11.68
N SER A 74 -18.63 -7.39 11.46
CA SER A 74 -19.64 -8.02 12.32
C SER A 74 -19.67 -9.55 12.23
N GLU A 75 -19.00 -10.12 11.23
CA GLU A 75 -18.97 -11.55 10.97
C GLU A 75 -17.58 -12.08 11.32
N ASP A 76 -17.50 -13.22 12.02
CA ASP A 76 -16.23 -13.92 12.22
C ASP A 76 -15.88 -14.67 10.92
N VAL A 77 -14.97 -14.10 10.14
CA VAL A 77 -14.67 -14.57 8.77
C VAL A 77 -13.18 -14.78 8.56
N ASP A 78 -12.85 -15.87 7.85
CA ASP A 78 -11.53 -16.11 7.28
C ASP A 78 -11.25 -15.09 6.15
N LEU A 79 -10.46 -14.06 6.44
CA LEU A 79 -10.04 -13.01 5.50
C LEU A 79 -9.44 -13.54 4.21
N GLU A 80 -8.85 -14.74 4.22
CA GLU A 80 -8.27 -15.30 3.00
C GLU A 80 -9.33 -15.68 1.96
N ARG A 81 -10.54 -16.00 2.40
CA ARG A 81 -11.68 -16.37 1.55
C ARG A 81 -12.53 -15.16 1.14
N CYS A 82 -12.27 -14.00 1.73
CA CYS A 82 -12.98 -12.77 1.41
C CYS A 82 -12.59 -12.25 0.04
N GLU A 83 -13.58 -12.08 -0.82
CA GLU A 83 -13.38 -11.43 -2.11
C GLU A 83 -13.20 -9.92 -1.95
N TYR A 84 -12.38 -9.34 -2.83
CA TYR A 84 -12.28 -7.90 -2.92
C TYR A 84 -13.60 -7.32 -3.42
N LYS A 85 -14.06 -6.26 -2.77
CA LYS A 85 -15.23 -5.53 -3.21
C LYS A 85 -14.96 -4.88 -4.55
N LYS A 86 -15.89 -5.00 -5.50
CA LYS A 86 -15.67 -4.57 -6.90
C LYS A 86 -15.26 -3.09 -6.96
N ASP A 87 -16.07 -2.24 -6.35
CA ASP A 87 -15.85 -0.80 -6.21
C ASP A 87 -15.27 -0.44 -4.83
N GLY A 88 -14.57 -1.41 -4.22
CA GLY A 88 -13.98 -1.27 -2.89
C GLY A 88 -12.87 -0.23 -2.87
N GLU A 89 -12.80 0.49 -1.76
CA GLU A 89 -11.76 1.50 -1.56
C GLU A 89 -10.36 0.87 -1.55
N VAL A 90 -9.43 1.49 -2.26
CA VAL A 90 -8.00 1.14 -2.22
C VAL A 90 -7.27 2.18 -1.37
N LYS A 91 -6.43 1.71 -0.44
CA LYS A 91 -5.57 2.58 0.37
C LYS A 91 -4.10 2.22 0.17
N ALA A 92 -3.26 3.24 0.17
CA ALA A 92 -1.81 3.09 0.27
C ALA A 92 -1.40 3.22 1.73
N CYS A 93 -0.65 2.26 2.23
CA CYS A 93 -0.21 2.20 3.62
C CYS A 93 1.31 2.26 3.70
N ALA A 94 1.80 2.90 4.75
CA ALA A 94 3.20 2.91 5.18
C ALA A 94 3.28 2.27 6.58
N LEU A 95 4.10 1.21 6.70
CA LEU A 95 4.47 0.60 7.97
C LEU A 95 5.84 1.11 8.39
N TYR A 96 5.90 1.92 9.44
CA TYR A 96 7.16 2.42 9.99
C TYR A 96 7.83 1.35 10.84
N LEU A 97 9.00 0.88 10.43
CA LEU A 97 9.61 -0.32 11.03
C LEU A 97 10.12 -0.10 12.46
N GLU A 98 10.41 1.14 12.84
CA GLU A 98 10.89 1.49 14.18
C GLU A 98 9.75 1.65 15.19
N LYS A 99 8.59 2.13 14.74
CA LYS A 99 7.42 2.43 15.58
C LYS A 99 6.35 1.33 15.56
N GLU A 100 6.46 0.39 14.62
CA GLU A 100 5.43 -0.61 14.33
C GLU A 100 4.05 0.01 14.09
N GLU A 101 4.06 1.23 13.56
CA GLU A 101 2.87 2.02 13.30
C GLU A 101 2.50 1.93 11.81
N VAL A 102 1.21 1.80 11.53
CA VAL A 102 0.67 1.75 10.18
C VAL A 102 -0.23 2.94 9.91
N GLU A 103 0.13 3.71 8.90
CA GLU A 103 -0.66 4.84 8.39
C GLU A 103 -1.14 4.52 6.98
N CYS A 104 -2.43 4.76 6.72
CA CYS A 104 -3.05 4.45 5.43
C CYS A 104 -3.79 5.66 4.87
N VAL A 105 -3.64 5.90 3.57
CA VAL A 105 -4.27 7.01 2.83
C VAL A 105 -5.11 6.45 1.68
N SER A 106 -6.35 6.91 1.59
CA SER A 106 -7.29 6.52 0.55
C SER A 106 -6.91 7.03 -0.84
N LEU A 107 -6.88 6.13 -1.81
CA LEU A 107 -6.67 6.42 -3.23
C LEU A 107 -8.02 6.58 -3.94
N SER A 108 -8.79 7.61 -3.59
CA SER A 108 -10.07 7.87 -4.26
C SER A 108 -9.86 8.47 -5.67
N GLU A 109 -10.50 7.87 -6.69
CA GLU A 109 -10.58 8.41 -8.06
C GLU A 109 -11.43 9.68 -8.18
N ASN A 110 -12.17 10.11 -7.15
CA ASN A 110 -13.11 11.22 -7.22
C ASN A 110 -12.53 12.62 -6.97
N SER A 111 -11.22 12.82 -7.12
CA SER A 111 -10.69 14.18 -7.28
C SER A 111 -10.79 14.64 -8.74
N ARG A 112 -12.01 14.90 -9.22
CA ARG A 112 -12.17 15.89 -10.30
C ARG A 112 -11.44 17.14 -9.83
N PRO A 113 -10.42 17.66 -10.54
CA PRO A 113 -9.83 18.92 -10.15
C PRO A 113 -10.92 19.97 -10.30
N LYS A 114 -11.46 20.47 -9.17
CA LYS A 114 -12.05 21.80 -9.16
C LYS A 114 -10.96 22.70 -9.74
N ARG A 115 -11.22 23.30 -10.90
CA ARG A 115 -10.44 24.44 -11.40
C ARG A 115 -10.62 25.55 -10.36
N ALA A 116 -9.74 25.57 -9.37
CA ALA A 116 -9.62 26.68 -8.46
C ALA A 116 -8.68 27.70 -9.11
N SER A 117 -9.27 28.86 -9.33
CA SER A 117 -8.72 30.15 -9.74
C SER A 117 -7.27 30.42 -9.32
N GLU A 118 -6.61 31.21 -10.15
CA GLU A 118 -5.30 31.84 -9.96
C GLU A 118 -5.00 32.30 -8.53
N ASN A 119 -3.70 32.27 -8.23
CA ASN A 119 -3.01 32.97 -7.13
C ASN A 119 -3.22 32.43 -5.70
N GLY A 120 -2.61 31.27 -5.45
CA GLY A 120 -2.20 30.86 -4.09
C GLY A 120 -0.88 30.11 -4.15
N LYS A 121 0.10 30.52 -3.34
CA LYS A 121 1.43 29.88 -3.25
C LYS A 121 1.26 28.35 -3.03
N CYS A 122 1.85 27.57 -3.92
CA CYS A 122 1.75 26.11 -3.99
C CYS A 122 2.60 25.49 -2.86
N ASN A 123 1.96 25.02 -1.78
CA ASN A 123 2.62 24.31 -0.66
C ASN A 123 2.90 22.83 -1.03
N LEU A 124 3.68 22.12 -0.22
CA LEU A 124 4.14 20.72 -0.38
C LEU A 124 3.08 19.76 -1.00
N LEU A 125 1.82 19.88 -0.56
CA LEU A 125 0.67 19.10 -1.04
C LEU A 125 0.39 19.21 -2.56
N CYS A 126 0.77 20.33 -3.16
CA CYS A 126 0.62 20.61 -4.58
C CYS A 126 1.70 19.89 -5.42
N LEU A 127 2.90 19.67 -4.83
CA LEU A 127 3.98 18.91 -5.45
C LEU A 127 3.67 17.40 -5.44
N VAL A 128 3.17 16.89 -4.31
CA VAL A 128 2.70 15.50 -4.17
C VAL A 128 1.60 15.20 -5.18
N LYS A 129 0.61 16.10 -5.32
CA LYS A 129 -0.46 15.98 -6.34
C LYS A 129 0.04 16.05 -7.79
N LYS A 130 1.19 16.66 -8.06
CA LYS A 130 1.78 16.67 -9.41
C LYS A 130 2.50 15.36 -9.72
N LYS A 131 3.27 14.82 -8.77
CA LYS A 131 3.96 13.54 -8.95
C LYS A 131 2.99 12.36 -9.07
N LEU A 132 1.93 12.32 -8.27
CA LEU A 132 0.90 11.27 -8.37
C LEU A 132 0.13 11.30 -9.70
N ARG A 133 -0.05 12.47 -10.30
CA ARG A 133 -0.65 12.61 -11.64
C ARG A 133 0.22 12.02 -12.75
N ALA A 134 1.55 12.15 -12.64
CA ALA A 134 2.46 11.53 -13.60
C ALA A 134 2.41 10.00 -13.53
N VAL A 135 2.28 9.44 -12.32
CA VAL A 135 2.18 7.99 -12.07
C VAL A 135 0.83 7.42 -12.52
N GLY A 136 -0.28 8.14 -12.29
CA GLY A 136 -1.61 7.71 -12.75
C GLY A 136 -1.71 7.50 -14.27
N ASN A 137 -0.99 8.30 -15.06
CA ASN A 137 -0.90 8.11 -16.51
C ASN A 137 -0.11 6.85 -16.91
N VAL A 138 0.89 6.46 -16.11
CA VAL A 138 1.67 5.23 -16.33
C VAL A 138 0.81 4.00 -16.03
N ILE A 139 0.04 4.02 -14.94
CA ILE A 139 -0.84 2.90 -14.54
C ILE A 139 -1.97 2.68 -15.56
N LYS A 140 -2.58 3.76 -16.08
CA LYS A 140 -3.58 3.66 -17.17
C LYS A 140 -3.03 2.96 -18.42
N THR A 141 -1.74 3.13 -18.69
CA THR A 141 -1.08 2.52 -19.86
C THR A 141 -0.77 1.03 -19.64
N VAL A 142 -0.58 0.60 -18.39
CA VAL A 142 -0.32 -0.80 -18.01
C VAL A 142 -1.62 -1.59 -17.88
N VAL A 143 -2.64 -1.01 -17.25
CA VAL A 143 -3.95 -1.67 -17.04
C VAL A 143 -4.74 -1.81 -18.35
N GLY A 144 -4.62 -0.85 -19.28
CA GLY A 144 -5.23 -0.96 -20.62
C GLY A 144 -4.62 -2.05 -21.52
N LYS A 145 -3.55 -2.72 -21.08
CA LYS A 145 -2.89 -3.82 -21.80
C LYS A 145 -3.24 -5.22 -21.26
N ILE A 146 -4.04 -5.28 -20.18
CA ILE A 146 -4.47 -6.52 -19.52
C ILE A 146 -5.98 -6.77 -19.74
N ALA A 147 -6.65 -5.91 -20.53
CA ALA A 147 -8.00 -6.15 -21.03
C ALA A 147 -7.96 -6.94 -22.35
#